data_AF-A0A3D4GSZ6-F1
#
_entry.id   AF-A0A3D4GSZ6-F1
#
_cell.length_a   1.000
_cell.length_b   1.000
_cell.length_c   1.000
_cell.angle_alpha   90.00
_cell.angle_beta   90.00
_cell.angle_gamma   90.00
#
_symmetry.space_group_name_H-M   'P 1'
#
loop_
_entity.id
_entity.type
_entity.pdbx_description
1 polymer ?
#
loop_
_entity_poly.entity_id
_entity_poly.type
_entity_poly.pdbx_seq_one_letter_code
_entity_poly.pdbx_strand_id
1 'polypeptide(L)'
;MEDDTNLEFWVQQVDKQALVGLRLSDRTMRHRTYKIYHLPGSLRPTIAWALVCLSSVEDGDTFLDPMFRARTILIERAMAGRHKMLIEGDISQDAIAQARANFGSRHKPWNIREWAPH
;
A
#
# COMPACT_ATOMS: atom_id res chain seq x y z
N MET A 1 -34.46 -10.74 7.09
CA MET A 1 -34.48 -11.44 5.79
C MET A 1 -33.19 -11.00 5.12
N GLU A 2 -32.14 -11.81 5.26
CA GLU A 2 -30.83 -11.51 4.66
C GLU A 2 -30.95 -11.70 3.16
N ASP A 3 -30.70 -10.64 2.42
CA ASP A 3 -30.74 -10.63 0.96
C ASP A 3 -29.43 -11.27 0.46
N ASP A 4 -29.42 -12.60 0.38
CA ASP A 4 -28.31 -13.44 -0.11
C ASP A 4 -28.19 -13.34 -1.64
N THR A 5 -28.03 -12.11 -2.14
CA THR A 5 -27.71 -11.90 -3.55
C THR A 5 -26.20 -12.04 -3.74
N ASN A 6 -25.75 -13.28 -3.96
CA ASN A 6 -24.34 -13.63 -4.22
C ASN A 6 -23.81 -13.20 -5.59
N LEU A 7 -24.58 -12.46 -6.39
CA LEU A 7 -24.21 -12.06 -7.75
C LEU A 7 -24.52 -10.58 -7.99
N GLU A 8 -23.47 -9.78 -8.20
CA GLU A 8 -23.57 -8.36 -8.50
C GLU A 8 -23.09 -8.12 -9.94
N PHE A 9 -23.97 -7.62 -10.81
CA PHE A 9 -23.63 -7.22 -12.17
C PHE A 9 -23.44 -5.70 -12.25
N TRP A 10 -22.36 -5.28 -12.92
CA TRP A 10 -22.04 -3.89 -13.20
C TRP A 10 -22.30 -3.63 -14.67
N VAL A 11 -23.12 -2.64 -14.97
CA VAL A 11 -23.34 -2.18 -16.35
C VAL A 11 -22.83 -0.76 -16.45
N GLN A 12 -21.86 -0.54 -17.33
CA GLN A 12 -21.35 0.78 -17.66
C GLN A 12 -21.65 1.06 -19.14
N GLN A 13 -22.49 2.07 -19.39
CA GLN A 13 -22.71 2.55 -20.74
C GLN A 13 -21.74 3.70 -21.06
N VAL A 14 -21.02 3.58 -22.16
CA VAL A 14 -20.18 4.63 -22.73
C VAL A 14 -20.56 4.76 -24.20
N ASP A 15 -21.08 5.94 -24.57
CA ASP A 15 -21.68 6.21 -25.88
C ASP A 15 -22.73 5.16 -26.27
N LYS A 16 -22.46 4.41 -27.36
CA LYS A 16 -23.32 3.35 -27.90
C LYS A 16 -22.90 1.95 -27.45
N GLN A 17 -21.95 1.84 -26.52
CA GLN A 17 -21.46 0.57 -26.01
C GLN A 17 -21.88 0.39 -24.55
N ALA A 18 -22.26 -0.83 -24.20
CA ALA A 18 -22.49 -1.25 -22.82
C ALA A 18 -21.46 -2.31 -22.44
N LEU A 19 -20.67 -2.02 -21.41
CA LEU A 19 -19.81 -2.99 -20.74
C LEU A 19 -20.60 -3.62 -19.59
N VAL A 20 -20.81 -4.93 -19.65
CA VAL A 20 -21.44 -5.71 -18.58
C VAL A 20 -20.38 -6.57 -17.91
N GLY A 21 -20.16 -6.37 -16.62
CA GLY A 21 -19.22 -7.14 -15.82
C GLY A 21 -19.93 -7.87 -14.69
N LEU A 22 -19.57 -9.12 -14.45
CA LEU A 22 -19.93 -9.85 -13.23
C LEU A 22 -18.87 -9.61 -12.17
N ARG A 23 -19.27 -9.17 -10.98
CA ARG A 23 -18.37 -8.98 -9.85
C ARG A 23 -18.03 -10.33 -9.23
N LEU A 24 -16.77 -10.77 -9.39
CA LEU A 24 -16.26 -12.02 -8.79
C LEU A 24 -15.66 -11.83 -7.39
N SER A 25 -15.26 -10.61 -7.06
CA SER A 25 -14.58 -10.27 -5.81
C SER A 25 -15.49 -9.44 -4.91
N ASP A 26 -15.59 -9.74 -3.63
CA ASP A 26 -16.33 -8.92 -2.66
C ASP A 26 -15.62 -7.57 -2.37
N ARG A 27 -16.17 -6.76 -1.46
CA ARG A 27 -15.56 -5.46 -1.08
C ARG A 27 -14.26 -5.63 -0.29
N THR A 28 -14.01 -6.81 0.29
CA THR A 28 -12.88 -7.07 1.18
C THR A 28 -11.56 -7.23 0.43
N MET A 29 -11.57 -7.63 -0.84
CA MET A 29 -10.34 -7.74 -1.64
C MET A 29 -9.53 -6.43 -1.76
N ARG A 30 -10.18 -5.26 -1.61
CA ARG A 30 -9.49 -3.95 -1.63
C ARG A 30 -9.06 -3.49 -0.23
N HIS A 31 -9.55 -4.13 0.82
CA HIS A 31 -9.26 -3.78 2.20
C HIS A 31 -8.06 -4.60 2.67
N ARG A 32 -6.90 -3.95 2.76
CA ARG A 32 -5.76 -4.51 3.47
C ARG A 32 -5.99 -4.32 4.97
N THR A 33 -6.08 -5.42 5.71
CA THR A 33 -6.32 -5.42 7.17
C THR A 33 -5.22 -4.73 7.97
N TYR A 34 -4.04 -4.49 7.39
CA TYR A 34 -2.97 -3.73 8.04
C TYR A 34 -3.21 -2.22 8.05
N LYS A 35 -4.12 -1.68 7.21
CA LYS A 35 -4.36 -0.24 7.10
C LYS A 35 -5.47 0.20 8.08
N ILE A 36 -5.11 0.26 9.35
CA ILE A 36 -6.03 0.61 10.46
C ILE A 36 -6.29 2.11 10.54
N TYR A 37 -5.32 2.94 10.13
CA TYR A 37 -5.44 4.40 10.14
C TYR A 37 -5.39 5.00 8.72
N HIS A 38 -6.47 5.69 8.35
CA HIS A 38 -6.51 6.51 7.14
C HIS A 38 -5.94 7.90 7.44
N LEU A 39 -4.61 8.03 7.37
CA LEU A 39 -3.98 9.35 7.34
C LEU A 39 -4.44 10.11 6.07
N PRO A 40 -4.84 11.39 6.18
CA PRO A 40 -5.13 12.23 5.02
C PRO A 40 -3.97 12.18 4.02
N GLY A 41 -4.28 11.93 2.76
CA GLY A 41 -3.28 11.79 1.71
C GLY A 41 -2.61 10.41 1.62
N SER A 42 -2.90 9.44 2.50
CA SER A 42 -2.32 8.09 2.42
C SER A 42 -2.58 7.41 1.06
N LEU A 43 -1.54 6.82 0.47
CA LEU A 43 -1.66 6.12 -0.80
C LEU A 43 -2.60 4.91 -0.67
N ARG A 44 -3.42 4.65 -1.70
CA ARG A 44 -4.24 3.43 -1.73
C ARG A 44 -3.33 2.21 -1.86
N PRO A 45 -3.56 1.11 -1.11
CA PRO A 45 -2.73 -0.10 -1.20
C PRO A 45 -2.56 -0.63 -2.62
N THR A 46 -3.60 -0.54 -3.45
CA THR A 46 -3.52 -0.97 -4.85
C THR A 46 -2.53 -0.15 -5.68
N ILE A 47 -2.41 1.16 -5.40
CA ILE A 47 -1.45 2.02 -6.08
C ILE A 47 -0.04 1.77 -5.54
N ALA A 48 0.09 1.57 -4.22
CA ALA A 48 1.36 1.18 -3.61
C ALA A 48 1.88 -0.14 -4.20
N TRP A 49 1.02 -1.16 -4.32
CA TRP A 49 1.34 -2.42 -4.97
C TRP A 49 1.76 -2.23 -6.43
N ALA A 50 1.06 -1.41 -7.20
CA ALA A 50 1.45 -1.11 -8.57
C ALA A 50 2.86 -0.49 -8.66
N LEU A 51 3.22 0.41 -7.76
CA LEU A 51 4.58 0.98 -7.70
C LEU A 51 5.63 -0.09 -7.36
N VAL A 52 5.29 -1.04 -6.49
CA VAL A 52 6.15 -2.19 -6.19
C VAL A 52 6.33 -3.10 -7.41
N CYS A 53 5.26 -3.37 -8.16
CA CYS A 53 5.37 -4.12 -9.41
C CYS A 53 6.24 -3.40 -10.45
N LEU A 54 6.11 -2.08 -10.57
CA LEU A 54 6.88 -1.29 -11.54
C LEU A 54 8.35 -1.14 -11.17
N SER A 55 8.71 -1.31 -9.90
CA SER A 55 10.10 -1.19 -9.42
C SER A 55 10.93 -2.47 -9.60
N SER A 56 10.37 -3.52 -10.21
CA SER A 56 11.09 -4.76 -10.55
C SER A 56 11.87 -5.33 -9.36
N VAL A 57 11.19 -5.42 -8.22
CA VAL A 57 11.80 -5.80 -6.94
C VAL A 57 12.23 -7.26 -6.95
N GLU A 58 13.33 -7.55 -6.28
CA GLU A 58 13.94 -8.89 -6.24
C GLU A 58 14.15 -9.35 -4.79
N ASP A 59 14.17 -10.67 -4.61
CA ASP A 59 14.51 -11.27 -3.32
C ASP A 59 15.92 -10.82 -2.89
N GLY A 60 16.02 -10.14 -1.74
CA GLY A 60 17.30 -9.67 -1.20
C GLY A 60 17.74 -8.27 -1.66
N ASP A 61 16.87 -7.52 -2.33
CA ASP A 61 17.12 -6.11 -2.67
C ASP A 61 17.17 -5.19 -1.43
N THR A 62 17.63 -3.95 -1.66
CA THR A 62 17.43 -2.85 -0.72
C THR A 62 16.48 -1.85 -1.34
N PHE A 63 15.33 -1.66 -0.71
CA PHE A 63 14.26 -0.83 -1.24
C PHE A 63 14.18 0.51 -0.50
N LEU A 64 14.03 1.61 -1.22
CA LEU A 64 13.95 2.96 -0.66
C LEU A 64 12.61 3.62 -0.99
N ASP A 65 11.89 4.05 0.05
CA ASP A 65 10.82 5.06 -0.07
C ASP A 65 11.34 6.39 0.51
N PRO A 66 11.64 7.40 -0.32
CA PRO A 66 12.25 8.65 0.13
C PRO A 66 11.25 9.60 0.80
N MET A 67 9.97 9.27 0.91
CA MET A 67 8.96 10.14 1.51
C MET A 67 8.08 9.38 2.50
N PHE A 68 8.21 9.74 3.78
CA PHE A 68 7.47 9.13 4.86
C PHE A 68 6.01 9.62 4.84
N ARG A 69 5.16 8.86 4.17
CA ARG A 69 3.71 9.11 4.17
C ARG A 69 3.04 8.10 5.08
N ALA A 70 2.06 7.37 4.57
CA ALA A 70 1.39 6.30 5.31
C ALA A 70 2.06 4.93 5.14
N ARG A 71 3.33 4.91 4.75
CA ARG A 71 4.19 3.71 4.69
C ARG A 71 3.64 2.58 3.83
N THR A 72 2.68 2.90 2.96
CA THR A 72 1.88 1.91 2.25
C THR A 72 2.72 1.20 1.19
N ILE A 73 3.68 1.92 0.56
CA ILE A 73 4.61 1.34 -0.40
C ILE A 73 5.57 0.38 0.30
N LEU A 74 6.17 0.79 1.42
CA LEU A 74 7.11 -0.06 2.17
C LEU A 74 6.45 -1.36 2.67
N ILE A 75 5.19 -1.29 3.12
CA ILE A 75 4.44 -2.47 3.55
C ILE A 75 4.10 -3.38 2.38
N GLU A 76 3.58 -2.84 1.26
CA GLU A 76 3.32 -3.64 0.06
C GLU A 76 4.62 -4.26 -0.49
N ARG A 77 5.75 -3.55 -0.44
CA ARG A 77 7.06 -4.12 -0.77
C ARG A 77 7.40 -5.27 0.15
N ALA A 78 7.27 -5.11 1.46
CA ALA A 78 7.58 -6.15 2.42
C ALA A 78 6.68 -7.39 2.27
N MET A 79 5.47 -7.22 1.72
CA MET A 79 4.55 -8.31 1.40
C MET A 79 4.86 -8.98 0.05
N ALA A 80 5.55 -8.30 -0.86
CA ALA A 80 5.85 -8.79 -2.20
C ALA A 80 6.92 -9.90 -2.23
N GLY A 81 7.74 -10.05 -1.18
CA GLY A 81 8.80 -11.04 -1.13
C GLY A 81 9.88 -10.70 -0.11
N ARG A 82 10.96 -11.48 -0.09
CA ARG A 82 12.07 -11.22 0.84
C ARG A 82 12.83 -9.96 0.40
N HIS A 83 13.48 -9.32 1.36
CA HIS A 83 14.28 -8.12 1.14
C HIS A 83 15.47 -8.14 2.10
N LYS A 84 16.56 -7.48 1.71
CA LYS A 84 17.74 -7.29 2.56
C LYS A 84 17.58 -6.09 3.49
N MET A 85 16.91 -5.03 3.03
CA MET A 85 16.66 -3.83 3.83
C MET A 85 15.54 -2.99 3.23
N LEU A 86 14.66 -2.46 4.06
CA LEU A 86 13.74 -1.39 3.67
C LEU A 86 14.21 -0.07 4.27
N ILE A 87 14.40 0.94 3.44
CA ILE A 87 14.80 2.28 3.86
C ILE A 87 13.61 3.20 3.65
N GLU A 88 13.27 3.96 4.67
CA GLU A 88 12.25 5.00 4.60
C GLU A 88 12.87 6.29 5.12
N GLY A 89 12.46 7.45 4.59
CA GLY A 89 12.86 8.70 5.21
C GLY A 89 11.92 9.86 4.93
N ASP A 90 12.09 10.92 5.72
CA ASP A 90 11.35 12.17 5.58
C ASP A 90 12.22 13.38 5.92
N ILE A 91 11.77 14.56 5.51
CA ILE A 91 12.32 15.83 5.98
C ILE A 91 11.73 16.25 7.34
N SER A 92 10.53 15.75 7.68
CA SER A 92 9.84 16.04 8.94
C SER A 92 10.28 15.09 10.04
N GLN A 93 10.93 15.66 11.06
CA GLN A 93 11.28 14.95 12.30
C GLN A 93 10.05 14.37 13.01
N ASP A 94 8.93 15.09 13.03
CA ASP A 94 7.68 14.62 13.63
C ASP A 94 7.15 13.37 12.92
N ALA A 95 7.25 13.35 11.60
CA ALA A 95 6.83 12.20 10.80
C ALA A 95 7.71 10.97 11.10
N ILE A 96 9.02 11.17 11.23
CA ILE A 96 9.98 10.11 11.62
C ILE A 96 9.74 9.61 13.05
N ALA A 97 9.40 10.49 13.99
CA ALA A 97 9.09 10.10 15.36
C ALA A 97 7.82 9.22 15.39
N GLN A 98 6.78 9.63 14.67
CA GLN A 98 5.56 8.83 14.49
C GLN A 98 5.82 7.50 13.78
N ALA A 99 6.73 7.48 12.80
CA ALA A 99 7.22 6.26 12.17
C ALA A 99 7.70 5.26 13.21
N ARG A 100 8.70 5.68 13.98
CA ARG A 100 9.42 4.85 14.95
C ARG A 100 8.48 4.33 16.02
N ALA A 101 7.54 5.15 16.49
CA ALA A 101 6.55 4.75 17.48
C ALA A 101 5.58 3.68 16.95
N ASN A 102 5.20 3.75 15.67
CA ASN A 102 4.29 2.78 15.03
C ASN A 102 4.99 1.54 14.47
N PHE A 103 6.33 1.50 14.50
CA PHE A 103 7.12 0.42 13.93
C PHE A 103 7.34 -0.72 14.92
N GLY A 104 6.56 -1.79 14.77
CA GLY A 104 6.79 -3.06 15.46
C GLY A 104 7.93 -3.91 14.87
N SER A 105 8.07 -5.15 15.34
CA SER A 105 9.03 -6.13 14.81
C SER A 105 8.67 -6.67 13.42
N ARG A 106 7.47 -6.38 12.93
CA ARG A 106 6.96 -6.86 11.64
C ARG A 106 7.78 -6.28 10.48
N HIS A 107 8.08 -7.13 9.49
CA HIS A 107 8.77 -6.76 8.24
C HIS A 107 10.22 -6.24 8.40
N LYS A 108 10.89 -6.52 9.52
CA LYS A 108 12.34 -6.31 9.65
C LYS A 108 13.10 -7.15 8.60
N PRO A 109 14.27 -6.68 8.13
CA PRO A 109 14.98 -5.46 8.55
C PRO A 109 14.51 -4.18 7.85
N TRP A 110 14.55 -3.06 8.57
CA TRP A 110 14.24 -1.72 8.05
C TRP A 110 15.06 -0.63 8.75
N ASN A 111 15.23 0.52 8.09
CA ASN A 111 15.97 1.70 8.57
C ASN A 111 15.23 2.99 8.20
N ILE A 112 14.90 3.81 9.20
CA ILE A 112 14.21 5.09 9.00
C ILE A 112 15.23 6.22 9.15
N ARG A 113 15.29 7.11 8.17
CA ARG A 113 16.26 8.22 8.11
C ARG A 113 15.59 9.57 8.02
N GLU A 114 16.27 10.57 8.56
CA GLU A 114 15.95 11.97 8.31
C GLU A 114 16.73 12.45 7.10
N TRP A 115 16.04 13.10 6.17
CA TRP A 115 16.66 13.82 5.07
C TRP A 115 16.90 15.25 5.56
N ALA A 116 18.14 15.56 5.93
CA ALA A 116 18.51 16.93 6.20
C ALA A 116 18.41 17.74 4.89
N PRO A 117 17.69 18.88 4.86
CA PRO A 117 17.92 19.85 3.79
C PRO A 117 19.34 20.43 3.99
N HIS A 118 20.16 20.35 2.95
CA HIS A 118 21.47 21.00 2.90
C HIS A 118 21.34 22.52 2.93
#